data_AF-A0A9P8H5K0-F1
#
_entry.id   AF-A0A9P8H5K0-F1
#
_cell.length_a   1.000
_cell.length_b   1.000
_cell.length_c   1.000
_cell.angle_alpha   90.00
_cell.angle_beta   90.00
_cell.angle_gamma   90.00
#
_symmetry.space_group_name_H-M   'P 1'
#
loop_
_entity.id
_entity.type
_entity.pdbx_description
1 polymer ?
#
loop_
_entity_poly.entity_id
_entity_poly.type
_entity_poly.pdbx_seq_one_letter_code
_entity_poly.pdbx_strand_id
1 'polypeptide(L)'
;MAIVGGSDDFQEEMSYEFARMKATCSTSAELGLGKLPSEMSRSCSTSRSGFVESAGCGVQIIMTAEKALEMGLPIYGIVVMTQMVSDKIGRSVPAPGQGILTAAREDIRTADSPLLDSKNRRHRFDREMRHWHQQAVSTRSLSDTQRSARVRMLQRMWANDLREQEPGISPIRSALATWDPTVDDIQVASLHGTSTKANDVNETDVVKQQVEHLGRSPAAPLLVVCQKSSTGHPKGAAGAWQLNGCVQMLRTGIVPGNRNADNIEQKLEQRNHLIFPGRPLQTQGINATMLTSFEFGRKGGIVIMVHSKYLFAAISKDTFDTYKSVADQRRRGANQAYIRAMLESRVVRVKEKSSWAETEEKRVFLDPSYRHGVASVDRKSPYTVSIAPDSDTRHPDKQSPTSIDELESTIKLMSKAAMQSANNATIGIDVEDLSSINLDNQVFLERNFTVAERAYCDRSADRRASYAGKWAAKEAVFKCLQVPSRGAGASMIEIEILNCDDGHPEVKTRGKATEAMTARSVSRFEISVAHTETTAVAIATATKC
;
A
#
# COMPACT_ATOMS: atom_id res chain seq x y z
N MET A 1 -4.70 -6.68 -10.23
CA MET A 1 -4.74 -7.89 -9.37
C MET A 1 -3.97 -8.98 -10.08
N ALA A 2 -3.19 -9.78 -9.35
CA ALA A 2 -2.47 -10.94 -9.90
C ALA A 2 -2.56 -12.12 -8.93
N ILE A 3 -2.69 -13.31 -9.49
CA ILE A 3 -2.50 -14.57 -8.78
C ILE A 3 -1.00 -14.89 -8.86
N VAL A 4 -0.36 -15.10 -7.72
CA VAL A 4 1.07 -15.42 -7.64
C VAL A 4 1.27 -16.63 -6.75
N GLY A 5 2.38 -17.34 -6.92
CA GLY A 5 2.65 -18.53 -6.12
C GLY A 5 3.57 -19.51 -6.83
N GLY A 6 3.53 -20.75 -6.37
CA GLY A 6 4.28 -21.86 -6.94
C GLY A 6 3.64 -23.19 -6.58
N SER A 7 3.93 -24.20 -7.40
CA SER A 7 3.45 -25.57 -7.23
C SER A 7 4.49 -26.53 -7.73
N ASP A 8 4.61 -27.68 -7.07
CA ASP A 8 5.38 -28.81 -7.58
C ASP A 8 4.84 -30.12 -7.00
N ASP A 9 5.02 -31.20 -7.74
CA ASP A 9 4.57 -32.53 -7.35
C ASP A 9 5.73 -33.43 -6.91
N PHE A 10 5.43 -34.55 -6.26
CA PHE A 10 6.38 -35.58 -5.85
C PHE A 10 6.16 -36.84 -6.67
N GLN A 11 7.18 -37.25 -7.41
CA GLN A 11 7.13 -38.41 -8.30
C GLN A 11 8.43 -39.22 -8.20
N GLU A 12 8.38 -40.49 -8.59
CA GLU A 12 9.48 -41.45 -8.45
C GLU A 12 10.77 -40.96 -9.10
N GLU A 13 10.70 -40.47 -10.33
CA GLU A 13 11.86 -40.05 -11.13
C GLU A 13 12.57 -38.88 -10.48
N MET A 14 11.82 -37.87 -10.03
CA MET A 14 12.36 -36.69 -9.37
C MET A 14 13.02 -37.06 -8.05
N SER A 15 12.36 -37.90 -7.25
CA SER A 15 12.88 -38.35 -5.97
C SER A 15 14.18 -39.14 -6.13
N TYR A 16 14.22 -40.04 -7.12
CA TYR A 16 15.40 -40.81 -7.46
C TYR A 16 16.57 -39.91 -7.89
N GLU A 17 16.33 -38.94 -8.78
CA GLU A 17 17.38 -38.03 -9.24
C GLU A 17 17.90 -37.11 -8.12
N PHE A 18 17.05 -36.58 -7.25
CA PHE A 18 17.51 -35.83 -6.07
C PHE A 18 18.37 -36.69 -5.12
N ALA A 19 18.02 -37.97 -4.95
CA ALA A 19 18.82 -38.90 -4.17
C ALA A 19 20.19 -39.17 -4.84
N ARG A 20 20.24 -39.31 -6.17
CA ARG A 20 21.51 -39.45 -6.91
C ARG A 20 22.40 -38.22 -6.80
N MET A 21 21.80 -37.03 -6.72
CA MET A 21 22.50 -35.78 -6.43
C MET A 21 22.95 -35.64 -4.97
N LYS A 22 22.56 -36.59 -4.09
CA LYS A 22 22.77 -36.55 -2.63
C LYS A 22 22.21 -35.27 -2.00
N ALA A 23 21.08 -34.79 -2.53
CA ALA A 23 20.44 -33.58 -2.04
C ALA A 23 19.40 -33.87 -0.95
N THR A 24 18.69 -34.99 -1.08
CA THR A 24 17.73 -35.49 -0.08
C THR A 24 18.42 -36.27 1.05
N CYS A 25 17.80 -36.30 2.23
CA CYS A 25 18.25 -37.17 3.31
C CYS A 25 18.00 -38.65 2.97
N SER A 26 18.89 -39.55 3.40
CA SER A 26 18.70 -40.99 3.24
C SER A 26 17.85 -41.56 4.37
N THR A 27 16.61 -41.97 4.07
CA THR A 27 15.69 -42.53 5.07
C THR A 27 16.28 -43.72 5.82
N SER A 28 16.97 -44.64 5.14
CA SER A 28 17.60 -45.81 5.78
C SER A 28 18.72 -45.42 6.74
N ALA A 29 19.55 -44.44 6.37
CA ALA A 29 20.60 -43.91 7.24
C ALA A 29 20.00 -43.22 8.48
N GLU A 30 18.95 -42.42 8.28
CA GLU A 30 18.25 -41.71 9.36
C GLU A 30 17.57 -42.68 10.35
N LEU A 31 16.89 -43.70 9.84
CA LEU A 31 16.32 -44.76 10.69
C LEU A 31 17.41 -45.54 11.43
N GLY A 32 18.56 -45.78 10.79
CA GLY A 32 19.73 -46.40 11.44
C GLY A 32 20.31 -45.57 12.59
N LEU A 33 20.10 -44.24 12.57
CA LEU A 33 20.42 -43.33 13.67
C LEU A 33 19.28 -43.19 14.70
N GLY A 34 18.19 -43.94 14.53
CA GLY A 34 17.02 -43.90 15.42
C GLY A 34 16.12 -42.68 15.21
N LYS A 35 16.27 -41.92 14.12
CA LYS A 35 15.45 -40.74 13.83
C LYS A 35 14.12 -41.14 13.21
N LEU A 36 13.02 -40.61 13.73
CA LEU A 36 11.69 -40.83 13.16
C LEU A 36 11.49 -39.96 11.91
N PRO A 37 10.59 -40.33 10.96
CA PRO A 37 10.29 -39.49 9.80
C PRO A 37 9.95 -38.03 10.16
N SER A 38 9.28 -37.82 11.29
CA SER A 38 8.95 -36.48 11.81
C SER A 38 10.16 -35.62 12.19
N GLU A 39 11.35 -36.20 12.33
CA GLU A 39 12.60 -35.55 12.76
C GLU A 39 13.65 -35.47 11.64
N MET A 40 13.34 -36.01 10.46
CA MET A 40 14.29 -36.07 9.33
C MET A 40 14.56 -34.70 8.72
N SER A 41 13.56 -33.80 8.73
CA SER A 41 13.73 -32.41 8.33
C SER A 41 14.06 -31.53 9.54
N ARG A 42 15.32 -31.16 9.70
CA ARG A 42 15.86 -30.48 10.89
C ARG A 42 16.85 -29.39 10.51
N SER A 43 16.35 -28.36 9.85
CA SER A 43 17.15 -27.24 9.38
C SER A 43 17.92 -26.57 10.52
N CYS A 44 19.13 -26.09 10.21
CA CYS A 44 20.07 -25.47 11.15
C CYS A 44 20.58 -26.39 12.29
N SER A 45 20.15 -27.65 12.37
CA SER A 45 20.69 -28.62 13.34
C SER A 45 22.10 -29.09 12.95
N THR A 46 22.91 -29.41 13.96
CA THR A 46 24.21 -30.11 13.84
C THR A 46 24.08 -31.43 13.08
N SER A 47 23.00 -32.17 13.30
CA SER A 47 22.80 -33.52 12.77
C SER A 47 22.12 -33.55 11.38
N ARG A 48 21.83 -32.39 10.78
CA ARG A 48 21.13 -32.30 9.48
C ARG A 48 21.90 -33.00 8.35
N SER A 49 21.18 -33.68 7.46
CA SER A 49 21.76 -34.63 6.51
C SER A 49 21.23 -34.53 5.07
N GLY A 50 20.39 -33.54 4.77
CA GLY A 50 19.72 -33.40 3.48
C GLY A 50 18.30 -32.86 3.65
N PHE A 51 17.65 -32.50 2.55
CA PHE A 51 16.27 -32.06 2.60
C PHE A 51 15.30 -33.25 2.54
N VAL A 52 14.10 -33.08 3.13
CA VAL A 52 12.98 -34.01 2.95
C VAL A 52 12.10 -33.46 1.83
N GLU A 53 11.92 -34.21 0.75
CA GLU A 53 11.09 -33.77 -0.38
C GLU A 53 9.59 -33.76 0.00
N SER A 54 8.84 -32.82 -0.59
CA SER A 54 7.40 -32.66 -0.37
C SER A 54 6.71 -32.23 -1.69
N ALA A 55 5.40 -32.06 -1.66
CA ALA A 55 4.58 -31.66 -2.81
C ALA A 55 3.43 -30.75 -2.40
N GLY A 56 2.93 -29.98 -3.36
CA GLY A 56 1.74 -29.16 -3.23
C GLY A 56 1.89 -27.80 -3.89
N CYS A 57 0.97 -26.89 -3.56
CA CYS A 57 0.97 -25.54 -4.09
C CYS A 57 0.80 -24.50 -2.99
N GLY A 58 1.25 -23.28 -3.24
CA GLY A 58 0.96 -22.10 -2.45
C GLY A 58 0.59 -20.96 -3.36
N VAL A 59 -0.48 -20.24 -3.01
CA VAL A 59 -1.04 -19.17 -3.84
C VAL A 59 -1.32 -17.95 -2.97
N GLN A 60 -1.00 -16.77 -3.48
CA GLN A 60 -1.40 -15.48 -2.95
C GLN A 60 -2.10 -14.66 -4.03
N ILE A 61 -2.97 -13.75 -3.60
CA ILE A 61 -3.55 -12.72 -4.47
C ILE A 61 -2.91 -11.40 -4.08
N ILE A 62 -2.24 -10.77 -5.04
CA ILE A 62 -1.65 -9.42 -4.87
C ILE A 62 -2.41 -8.42 -5.72
N MET A 63 -2.49 -7.18 -5.24
CA MET A 63 -3.10 -6.07 -5.96
C MET A 63 -2.60 -4.75 -5.41
N THR A 64 -2.95 -3.66 -6.10
CA THR A 64 -2.71 -2.32 -5.57
C THR A 64 -3.52 -2.13 -4.29
N ALA A 65 -2.92 -1.44 -3.31
CA ALA A 65 -3.57 -1.16 -2.03
C ALA A 65 -4.86 -0.34 -2.23
N GLU A 66 -4.83 0.62 -3.16
CA GLU A 66 -6.00 1.42 -3.57
C GLU A 66 -7.19 0.54 -3.96
N LYS A 67 -7.00 -0.45 -4.83
CA LYS A 67 -8.08 -1.34 -5.26
C LYS A 67 -8.53 -2.29 -4.13
N ALA A 68 -7.61 -2.74 -3.28
CA ALA A 68 -7.97 -3.57 -2.12
C ALA A 68 -8.86 -2.81 -1.12
N LEU A 69 -8.57 -1.53 -0.89
CA LEU A 69 -9.36 -0.64 -0.03
C LEU A 69 -10.75 -0.39 -0.66
N GLU A 70 -10.79 -0.01 -1.93
CA GLU A 70 -12.04 0.25 -2.67
C GLU A 70 -12.97 -0.97 -2.67
N MET A 71 -12.41 -2.17 -2.89
CA MET A 71 -13.19 -3.41 -2.90
C MET A 71 -13.53 -3.94 -1.50
N GLY A 72 -12.99 -3.34 -0.43
CA GLY A 72 -13.11 -3.85 0.94
C GLY A 72 -12.58 -5.27 1.08
N LEU A 73 -11.40 -5.57 0.51
CA LEU A 73 -10.76 -6.88 0.61
C LEU A 73 -9.89 -6.99 1.87
N PRO A 74 -9.74 -8.17 2.48
CA PRO A 74 -8.81 -8.34 3.60
C PRO A 74 -7.37 -8.08 3.15
N ILE A 75 -6.66 -7.19 3.86
CA ILE A 75 -5.27 -6.84 3.56
C ILE A 75 -4.37 -7.43 4.65
N TYR A 76 -3.61 -8.47 4.27
CA TYR A 76 -2.83 -9.26 5.22
C TYR A 76 -1.41 -8.73 5.48
N GLY A 77 -0.88 -7.93 4.57
CA GLY A 77 0.46 -7.36 4.65
C GLY A 77 0.80 -6.66 3.34
N ILE A 78 1.88 -5.90 3.35
CA ILE A 78 2.35 -5.13 2.20
C ILE A 78 3.67 -5.73 1.76
N VAL A 79 3.76 -6.15 0.50
CA VAL A 79 5.04 -6.58 -0.10
C VAL A 79 5.79 -5.31 -0.48
N VAL A 80 6.87 -5.00 0.24
CA VAL A 80 7.65 -3.76 0.03
C VAL A 80 8.87 -3.99 -0.84
N MET A 81 9.37 -5.22 -0.89
CA MET A 81 10.52 -5.58 -1.69
C MET A 81 10.39 -7.00 -2.21
N THR A 82 10.73 -7.19 -3.48
CA THR A 82 11.04 -8.49 -4.07
C THR A 82 12.29 -8.33 -4.91
N GLN A 83 13.26 -9.22 -4.75
CA GLN A 83 14.45 -9.24 -5.62
C GLN A 83 14.85 -10.68 -5.89
N MET A 84 15.19 -10.95 -7.15
CA MET A 84 15.88 -12.18 -7.55
C MET A 84 17.23 -11.81 -8.13
N VAL A 85 18.22 -12.66 -7.88
CA VAL A 85 19.57 -12.43 -8.37
C VAL A 85 20.29 -13.75 -8.58
N SER A 86 21.20 -13.73 -9.55
CA SER A 86 22.16 -14.80 -9.75
C SER A 86 23.41 -14.63 -8.89
N ASP A 87 24.24 -15.67 -8.83
CA ASP A 87 25.51 -15.61 -8.12
C ASP A 87 26.66 -15.24 -9.07
N LYS A 88 27.79 -15.93 -8.94
CA LYS A 88 29.03 -15.72 -9.71
C LYS A 88 29.29 -16.89 -10.66
N ILE A 89 30.39 -16.84 -11.42
CA ILE A 89 30.87 -17.97 -12.23
C ILE A 89 31.15 -19.20 -11.35
N GLY A 90 30.85 -20.40 -11.86
CA GLY A 90 31.10 -21.66 -11.18
C GLY A 90 30.58 -22.84 -12.01
N ARG A 91 30.95 -24.06 -11.62
CA ARG A 91 30.55 -25.30 -12.33
C ARG A 91 29.50 -26.15 -11.61
N SER A 92 29.25 -25.88 -10.32
CA SER A 92 28.18 -26.53 -9.58
C SER A 92 26.88 -25.74 -9.75
N VAL A 93 25.88 -26.36 -10.36
CA VAL A 93 24.49 -25.86 -10.50
C VAL A 93 23.71 -25.90 -9.17
N PRO A 94 23.80 -26.95 -8.33
CA PRO A 94 23.04 -27.00 -7.08
C PRO A 94 23.66 -26.22 -5.92
N ALA A 95 24.88 -25.69 -6.08
CA ALA A 95 25.54 -24.94 -5.02
C ALA A 95 24.81 -23.60 -4.77
N PRO A 96 24.38 -23.32 -3.53
CA PRO A 96 23.85 -22.01 -3.17
C PRO A 96 24.99 -20.98 -3.17
N GLY A 97 24.67 -19.75 -3.55
CA GLY A 97 25.62 -18.63 -3.49
C GLY A 97 25.11 -17.44 -2.71
N GLN A 98 25.83 -16.33 -2.84
CA GLN A 98 25.66 -15.14 -2.01
C GLN A 98 25.25 -13.90 -2.83
N GLY A 99 24.80 -14.06 -4.07
CA GLY A 99 24.39 -12.94 -4.92
C GLY A 99 23.32 -12.06 -4.26
N ILE A 100 22.44 -12.66 -3.45
CA ILE A 100 21.38 -11.94 -2.74
C ILE A 100 21.89 -10.97 -1.66
N LEU A 101 23.17 -11.01 -1.27
CA LEU A 101 23.80 -9.93 -0.51
C LEU A 101 23.58 -8.56 -1.16
N THR A 102 23.45 -8.51 -2.49
CA THR A 102 23.18 -7.27 -3.23
C THR A 102 21.84 -6.60 -2.88
N ALA A 103 20.92 -7.29 -2.19
CA ALA A 103 19.73 -6.67 -1.61
C ALA A 103 20.07 -5.65 -0.52
N ALA A 104 21.19 -5.85 0.19
CA ALA A 104 21.67 -4.93 1.21
C ALA A 104 22.67 -3.89 0.69
N ARG A 105 23.13 -3.97 -0.58
CA ARG A 105 24.20 -3.11 -1.11
C ARG A 105 23.91 -1.63 -0.88
N GLU A 106 24.86 -0.90 -0.32
CA GLU A 106 24.74 0.55 -0.21
C GLU A 106 26.09 1.28 -0.35
N ASP A 107 26.01 2.56 -0.71
CA ASP A 107 27.09 3.51 -0.51
C ASP A 107 26.98 4.06 0.90
N ILE A 108 28.04 3.93 1.69
CA ILE A 108 28.06 4.36 3.10
C ILE A 108 27.72 5.84 3.28
N ARG A 109 27.97 6.68 2.27
CA ARG A 109 27.63 8.11 2.29
C ARG A 109 26.12 8.37 2.28
N THR A 110 25.33 7.38 1.87
CA THR A 110 23.88 7.47 1.70
C THR A 110 23.11 6.75 2.81
N ALA A 111 23.82 6.12 3.76
CA ALA A 111 23.23 5.40 4.88
C ALA A 111 22.38 6.30 5.78
N ASP A 112 22.75 7.59 5.89
CA ASP A 112 22.03 8.63 6.64
C ASP A 112 21.36 9.65 5.71
N SER A 113 21.02 9.25 4.47
CA SER A 113 20.40 10.15 3.50
C SER A 113 19.13 10.79 4.07
N PRO A 114 18.91 12.10 3.87
CA PRO A 114 17.64 12.76 4.20
C PRO A 114 16.43 12.14 3.49
N LEU A 115 16.63 11.40 2.40
CA LEU A 115 15.55 10.66 1.73
C LEU A 115 15.06 9.46 2.55
N LEU A 116 15.81 8.98 3.55
CA LEU A 116 15.32 7.92 4.43
C LEU A 116 14.33 8.46 5.48
N ASP A 117 14.40 9.76 5.80
CA ASP A 117 13.46 10.42 6.71
C ASP A 117 12.13 10.76 6.00
N SER A 118 11.04 10.16 6.47
CA SER A 118 9.68 10.39 5.96
C SER A 118 9.21 11.84 6.14
N LYS A 119 9.63 12.53 7.21
CA LYS A 119 9.26 13.93 7.45
C LYS A 119 9.93 14.86 6.44
N ASN A 120 11.21 14.63 6.17
CA ASN A 120 11.93 15.37 5.13
C ASN A 120 11.25 15.21 3.77
N ARG A 121 10.93 13.96 3.38
CA ARG A 121 10.25 13.67 2.11
C ARG A 121 8.88 14.32 2.03
N ARG A 122 8.09 14.26 3.11
CA ARG A 122 6.78 14.92 3.16
C ARG A 122 6.91 16.43 2.95
N HIS A 123 7.86 17.07 3.62
CA HIS A 123 8.09 18.51 3.45
C HIS A 123 8.45 18.89 2.01
N ARG A 124 9.26 18.07 1.32
CA ARG A 124 9.62 18.27 -0.09
C ARG A 124 8.43 18.08 -1.02
N PHE A 125 7.65 17.01 -0.80
CA PHE A 125 6.40 16.78 -1.52
C PHE A 125 5.44 17.97 -1.39
N ASP A 126 5.19 18.46 -0.18
CA ASP A 126 4.27 19.58 0.06
C ASP A 126 4.77 20.89 -0.58
N ARG A 127 6.09 21.08 -0.66
CA ARG A 127 6.68 22.24 -1.34
C ARG A 127 6.48 22.16 -2.85
N GLU A 128 6.73 21.00 -3.47
CA GLU A 128 6.54 20.81 -4.91
C GLU A 128 5.06 20.86 -5.31
N MET A 129 4.18 20.27 -4.50
CA MET A 129 2.74 20.36 -4.70
C MET A 129 2.28 21.83 -4.70
N ARG A 130 2.68 22.63 -3.70
CA ARG A 130 2.34 24.06 -3.67
C ARG A 130 2.85 24.82 -4.89
N HIS A 131 4.08 24.56 -5.30
CA HIS A 131 4.66 25.20 -6.48
C HIS A 131 3.90 24.85 -7.76
N TRP A 132 3.54 23.57 -7.93
CA TRP A 132 2.78 23.10 -9.07
C TRP A 132 1.37 23.72 -9.10
N HIS A 133 0.66 23.78 -7.97
CA HIS A 133 -0.67 24.40 -7.89
C HIS A 133 -0.62 25.88 -8.32
N GLN A 134 0.38 26.64 -7.87
CA GLN A 134 0.55 28.04 -8.26
C GLN A 134 0.76 28.21 -9.78
N GLN A 135 1.51 27.30 -10.42
CA GLN A 135 1.73 27.33 -11.86
C GLN A 135 0.52 26.88 -12.67
N ALA A 136 -0.21 25.86 -12.19
CA ALA A 136 -1.39 25.31 -12.87
C ALA A 136 -2.53 26.33 -12.98
N VAL A 137 -2.67 27.26 -12.03
CA VAL A 137 -3.63 28.36 -12.10
C VAL A 137 -3.30 29.36 -13.22
N SER A 138 -2.02 29.44 -13.65
CA SER A 138 -1.55 30.40 -14.66
C SER A 138 -1.50 29.85 -16.10
N THR A 139 -1.60 28.53 -16.28
CA THR A 139 -1.46 27.86 -17.59
C THR A 139 -2.73 27.08 -17.93
N ARG A 140 -2.93 26.74 -19.22
CA ARG A 140 -4.14 26.04 -19.72
C ARG A 140 -4.59 24.91 -18.79
N SER A 141 -5.90 24.81 -18.58
CA SER A 141 -6.51 23.87 -17.65
C SER A 141 -6.19 22.42 -18.00
N LEU A 142 -5.54 21.72 -17.06
CA LEU A 142 -5.25 20.28 -17.15
C LEU A 142 -6.51 19.50 -16.77
N SER A 143 -6.80 18.42 -17.50
CA SER A 143 -7.89 17.51 -17.13
C SER A 143 -7.59 16.75 -15.83
N ASP A 144 -8.62 16.18 -15.21
CA ASP A 144 -8.50 15.44 -13.93
C ASP A 144 -7.56 14.29 -13.97
N THR A 145 -7.59 13.57 -15.08
CA THR A 145 -6.70 12.45 -15.30
C THR A 145 -5.25 12.93 -15.31
N GLN A 146 -4.97 14.10 -15.90
CA GLN A 146 -3.63 14.69 -15.93
C GLN A 146 -3.20 15.21 -14.56
N ARG A 147 -4.10 15.88 -13.82
CA ARG A 147 -3.83 16.34 -12.45
C ARG A 147 -3.56 15.17 -11.51
N SER A 148 -4.44 14.18 -11.50
CA SER A 148 -4.30 12.98 -10.67
C SER A 148 -3.05 12.17 -11.04
N ALA A 149 -2.71 12.09 -12.32
CA ALA A 149 -1.45 11.48 -12.76
C ALA A 149 -0.23 12.26 -12.23
N ARG A 150 -0.29 13.59 -12.24
CA ARG A 150 0.79 14.43 -11.71
C ARG A 150 0.97 14.27 -10.20
N VAL A 151 -0.11 14.27 -9.43
CA VAL A 151 -0.08 14.02 -7.99
C VAL A 151 0.52 12.64 -7.70
N ARG A 152 0.06 11.60 -8.40
CA ARG A 152 0.60 10.24 -8.28
C ARG A 152 2.10 10.18 -8.62
N MET A 153 2.54 10.92 -9.64
CA MET A 153 3.96 10.98 -10.01
C MET A 153 4.81 11.60 -8.89
N LEU A 154 4.35 12.70 -8.28
CA LEU A 154 5.05 13.35 -7.16
C LEU A 154 5.04 12.48 -5.89
N GLN A 155 3.91 11.84 -5.59
CA GLN A 155 3.84 10.86 -4.49
C GLN A 155 4.82 9.72 -4.71
N ARG A 156 4.90 9.20 -5.94
CA ARG A 156 5.81 8.11 -6.28
C ARG A 156 7.26 8.52 -6.12
N MET A 157 7.62 9.69 -6.65
CA MET A 157 8.95 10.28 -6.52
C MET A 157 9.38 10.38 -5.04
N TRP A 158 8.54 10.98 -4.20
CA TRP A 158 8.85 11.24 -2.79
C TRP A 158 8.56 10.08 -1.83
N ALA A 159 8.03 8.95 -2.29
CA ALA A 159 7.74 7.81 -1.41
C ALA A 159 8.39 6.50 -1.86
N ASN A 160 8.36 6.19 -3.16
CA ASN A 160 8.71 4.87 -3.69
C ASN A 160 10.02 4.88 -4.47
N ASP A 161 10.29 5.93 -5.25
CA ASP A 161 11.41 5.98 -6.19
C ASP A 161 12.69 6.58 -5.54
N LEU A 162 12.93 6.30 -4.25
CA LEU A 162 14.03 6.90 -3.49
C LEU A 162 15.40 6.57 -4.11
N ARG A 163 15.56 5.33 -4.60
CA ARG A 163 16.79 4.88 -5.27
C ARG A 163 16.95 5.42 -6.68
N GLU A 164 15.90 5.90 -7.32
CA GLU A 164 16.04 6.60 -8.60
C GLU A 164 16.66 7.99 -8.39
N GLN A 165 16.38 8.60 -7.24
CA GLN A 165 17.01 9.87 -6.83
C GLN A 165 18.42 9.67 -6.28
N GLU A 166 18.63 8.64 -5.46
CA GLU A 166 19.91 8.33 -4.84
C GLU A 166 20.23 6.83 -4.92
N PRO A 167 20.86 6.35 -6.01
CA PRO A 167 21.07 4.93 -6.27
C PRO A 167 21.91 4.19 -5.22
N GLY A 168 22.69 4.94 -4.43
CA GLY A 168 23.53 4.46 -3.34
C GLY A 168 22.73 3.93 -2.15
N ILE A 169 21.48 4.34 -1.97
CA ILE A 169 20.62 3.85 -0.88
C ILE A 169 20.38 2.34 -1.06
N SER A 170 20.47 1.58 0.04
CA SER A 170 20.17 0.15 0.03
C SER A 170 18.76 -0.17 -0.48
N PRO A 171 18.58 -1.20 -1.34
CA PRO A 171 17.26 -1.70 -1.70
C PRO A 171 16.38 -2.01 -0.48
N ILE A 172 16.95 -2.67 0.55
CA ILE A 172 16.23 -2.98 1.79
C ILE A 172 15.84 -1.70 2.54
N ARG A 173 16.76 -0.76 2.76
CA ARG A 173 16.45 0.51 3.45
C ARG A 173 15.40 1.31 2.72
N SER A 174 15.54 1.45 1.40
CA SER A 174 14.58 2.19 0.57
C SER A 174 13.16 1.61 0.70
N ALA A 175 13.03 0.28 0.61
CA ALA A 175 11.73 -0.38 0.68
C ALA A 175 11.05 -0.23 2.05
N LEU A 176 11.83 -0.30 3.13
CA LEU A 176 11.33 -0.10 4.50
C LEU A 176 10.99 1.38 4.75
N ALA A 177 11.87 2.30 4.35
CA ALA A 177 11.69 3.74 4.55
C ALA A 177 10.44 4.29 3.86
N THR A 178 9.99 3.70 2.74
CA THR A 178 8.69 4.03 2.12
C THR A 178 7.53 3.99 3.12
N TRP A 179 7.59 3.09 4.11
CA TRP A 179 6.55 2.89 5.11
C TRP A 179 6.93 3.34 6.52
N ASP A 180 8.15 3.86 6.72
CA ASP A 180 8.77 4.30 7.99
C ASP A 180 9.44 3.22 8.89
N PRO A 181 9.30 1.90 8.69
CA PRO A 181 10.19 0.92 9.33
C PRO A 181 11.67 1.13 9.02
N THR A 182 12.50 0.70 9.96
CA THR A 182 13.94 0.59 9.81
C THR A 182 14.37 -0.87 9.68
N VAL A 183 15.67 -1.11 9.49
CA VAL A 183 16.21 -2.46 9.41
C VAL A 183 15.98 -3.24 10.71
N ASP A 184 15.97 -2.57 11.86
CA ASP A 184 15.69 -3.19 13.17
C ASP A 184 14.22 -3.64 13.32
N ASP A 185 13.31 -3.07 12.54
CA ASP A 185 11.89 -3.43 12.53
C ASP A 185 11.58 -4.73 11.78
N ILE A 186 12.56 -5.35 11.10
CA ILE A 186 12.40 -6.70 10.58
C ILE A 186 12.57 -7.67 11.76
N GLN A 187 11.52 -8.21 12.36
CA GLN A 187 11.71 -9.11 13.51
C GLN A 187 12.01 -10.56 13.12
N VAL A 188 11.59 -10.99 11.92
CA VAL A 188 11.64 -12.41 11.54
C VAL A 188 12.36 -12.61 10.22
N ALA A 189 13.23 -13.63 10.17
CA ALA A 189 13.80 -14.18 8.95
C ALA A 189 13.23 -15.60 8.71
N SER A 190 12.31 -15.72 7.75
CA SER A 190 11.78 -16.99 7.26
C SER A 190 12.76 -17.55 6.23
N LEU A 191 13.64 -18.42 6.69
CA LEU A 191 14.70 -18.99 5.87
C LEU A 191 14.17 -20.06 4.94
N HIS A 192 14.84 -20.22 3.80
CA HIS A 192 14.68 -21.35 2.93
C HIS A 192 14.94 -22.65 3.71
N GLY A 193 16.02 -22.70 4.51
CA GLY A 193 16.26 -23.68 5.56
C GLY A 193 15.94 -25.11 5.14
N THR A 194 16.74 -25.68 4.25
CA THR A 194 16.45 -26.98 3.62
C THR A 194 16.97 -28.17 4.39
N SER A 195 17.61 -27.99 5.55
CA SER A 195 18.25 -29.11 6.28
C SER A 195 19.45 -29.70 5.52
N THR A 196 19.97 -28.99 4.52
CA THR A 196 21.23 -29.33 3.85
C THR A 196 22.39 -28.55 4.48
N LYS A 197 23.58 -29.15 4.48
CA LYS A 197 24.77 -28.51 5.09
C LYS A 197 25.15 -27.21 4.37
N ALA A 198 25.14 -27.23 3.04
CA ALA A 198 25.52 -26.09 2.21
C ALA A 198 24.53 -24.93 2.31
N ASN A 199 23.22 -25.19 2.17
CA ASN A 199 22.21 -24.12 2.21
C ASN A 199 22.21 -23.41 3.57
N ASP A 200 22.01 -24.17 4.65
CA ASP A 200 21.70 -23.55 5.93
C ASP A 200 22.87 -22.71 6.45
N VAL A 201 24.11 -23.10 6.16
CA VAL A 201 25.32 -22.30 6.46
C VAL A 201 25.40 -21.06 5.59
N ASN A 202 25.19 -21.20 4.28
CA ASN A 202 25.26 -20.07 3.33
C ASN A 202 24.18 -19.03 3.61
N GLU A 203 22.93 -19.47 3.75
CA GLU A 203 21.77 -18.61 3.91
C GLU A 203 21.84 -17.79 5.20
N THR A 204 22.18 -18.41 6.32
CA THR A 204 22.31 -17.66 7.58
C THR A 204 23.55 -16.75 7.59
N ASP A 205 24.60 -17.08 6.83
CA ASP A 205 25.74 -16.17 6.63
C ASP A 205 25.34 -14.93 5.82
N VAL A 206 24.61 -15.14 4.73
CA VAL A 206 24.10 -14.06 3.88
C VAL A 206 23.18 -13.14 4.67
N VAL A 207 22.21 -13.70 5.40
CA VAL A 207 21.25 -12.92 6.20
C VAL A 207 21.97 -12.12 7.28
N LYS A 208 22.92 -12.74 7.99
CA LYS A 208 23.77 -12.06 8.98
C LYS A 208 24.52 -10.89 8.36
N GLN A 209 25.22 -11.12 7.25
CA GLN A 209 26.00 -10.08 6.57
C GLN A 209 25.11 -8.94 6.07
N GLN A 210 23.92 -9.23 5.55
CA GLN A 210 22.97 -8.19 5.13
C GLN A 210 22.59 -7.29 6.31
N VAL A 211 22.18 -7.85 7.45
CA VAL A 211 21.75 -7.03 8.58
C VAL A 211 22.92 -6.31 9.26
N GLU A 212 24.08 -6.95 9.39
CA GLU A 212 25.30 -6.32 9.93
C GLU A 212 25.77 -5.17 9.03
N HIS A 213 25.80 -5.37 7.71
CA HIS A 213 26.17 -4.32 6.76
C HIS A 213 25.24 -3.12 6.86
N LEU A 214 23.95 -3.37 7.11
CA LEU A 214 22.95 -2.34 7.30
C LEU A 214 22.91 -1.74 8.72
N GLY A 215 23.87 -2.06 9.58
CA GLY A 215 23.99 -1.46 10.91
C GLY A 215 22.88 -1.85 11.87
N ARG A 216 22.33 -3.07 11.72
CA ARG A 216 21.35 -3.65 12.65
C ARG A 216 21.85 -3.58 14.09
N SER A 217 21.00 -3.15 15.01
CA SER A 217 21.35 -3.07 16.43
C SER A 217 21.55 -4.47 17.04
N PRO A 218 22.56 -4.67 17.91
CA PRO A 218 22.74 -5.93 18.64
C PRO A 218 21.53 -6.34 19.51
N ALA A 219 20.77 -5.35 20.00
CA ALA A 219 19.58 -5.55 20.81
C ALA A 219 18.35 -6.00 20.01
N ALA A 220 18.41 -5.99 18.68
CA ALA A 220 17.31 -6.36 17.78
C ALA A 220 17.69 -7.59 16.93
N PRO A 221 17.90 -8.79 17.52
CA PRO A 221 18.18 -9.98 16.72
C PRO A 221 16.97 -10.39 15.87
N LEU A 222 17.23 -11.07 14.75
CA LEU A 222 16.23 -11.73 13.92
C LEU A 222 15.84 -13.07 14.54
N LEU A 223 14.54 -13.30 14.66
CA LEU A 223 13.99 -14.61 14.98
C LEU A 223 13.95 -15.44 13.69
N VAL A 224 14.69 -16.54 13.69
CA VAL A 224 14.81 -17.44 12.54
C VAL A 224 13.67 -18.46 12.53
N VAL A 225 12.99 -18.59 11.39
CA VAL A 225 11.95 -19.59 11.16
C VAL A 225 12.37 -20.52 10.02
N CYS A 226 12.35 -21.82 10.28
CA CYS A 226 12.61 -22.86 9.29
C CYS A 226 11.37 -23.75 9.10
N GLN A 227 10.41 -23.27 8.31
CA GLN A 227 9.11 -23.93 8.11
C GLN A 227 9.23 -25.36 7.56
N LYS A 228 10.25 -25.62 6.73
CA LYS A 228 10.47 -26.93 6.10
C LYS A 228 10.75 -28.05 7.09
N SER A 229 11.10 -27.73 8.34
CA SER A 229 11.15 -28.72 9.43
C SER A 229 9.82 -29.46 9.60
N SER A 230 8.69 -28.78 9.38
CA SER A 230 7.35 -29.35 9.51
C SER A 230 6.74 -29.78 8.18
N THR A 231 7.08 -29.09 7.09
CA THR A 231 6.38 -29.26 5.80
C THR A 231 7.16 -30.09 4.77
N GLY A 232 8.44 -30.36 5.03
CA GLY A 232 9.38 -30.75 3.97
C GLY A 232 9.57 -29.64 2.93
N HIS A 233 10.24 -29.97 1.84
CA HIS A 233 10.59 -29.05 0.76
C HIS A 233 9.75 -29.33 -0.51
N PRO A 234 8.75 -28.48 -0.81
CA PRO A 234 7.86 -28.68 -1.96
C PRO A 234 8.38 -27.98 -3.23
N LYS A 235 9.70 -27.99 -3.43
CA LYS A 235 10.38 -27.36 -4.58
C LYS A 235 9.85 -25.95 -4.89
N GLY A 236 9.19 -25.74 -6.02
CA GLY A 236 8.66 -24.46 -6.49
C GLY A 236 7.59 -23.83 -5.59
N ALA A 237 6.89 -24.60 -4.76
CA ALA A 237 5.93 -24.04 -3.79
C ALA A 237 6.58 -23.49 -2.51
N ALA A 238 7.88 -23.71 -2.31
CA ALA A 238 8.55 -23.44 -1.04
C ALA A 238 8.45 -21.96 -0.62
N GLY A 239 8.75 -21.04 -1.52
CA GLY A 239 8.64 -19.60 -1.27
C GLY A 239 7.20 -19.17 -0.98
N ALA A 240 6.22 -19.77 -1.65
CA ALA A 240 4.81 -19.47 -1.44
C ALA A 240 4.30 -19.92 -0.05
N TRP A 241 4.75 -21.09 0.44
CA TRP A 241 4.43 -21.54 1.80
C TRP A 241 5.11 -20.68 2.86
N GLN A 242 6.36 -20.30 2.63
CA GLN A 242 7.09 -19.38 3.52
C GLN A 242 6.36 -18.02 3.58
N LEU A 243 5.88 -17.51 2.44
CA LEU A 243 5.16 -16.23 2.38
C LEU A 243 3.82 -16.29 3.13
N ASN A 244 3.09 -17.42 3.04
CA ASN A 244 1.90 -17.66 3.85
C ASN A 244 2.23 -17.66 5.35
N GLY A 245 3.36 -18.26 5.73
CA GLY A 245 3.88 -18.21 7.10
C GLY A 245 4.17 -16.78 7.55
N CYS A 246 4.86 -15.98 6.73
CA CYS A 246 5.12 -14.56 7.02
C CYS A 246 3.83 -13.77 7.27
N VAL A 247 2.82 -13.96 6.42
CA VAL A 247 1.49 -13.36 6.60
C VAL A 247 0.84 -13.77 7.93
N GLN A 248 0.90 -15.05 8.28
CA GLN A 248 0.34 -15.56 9.53
C GLN A 248 1.06 -14.98 10.74
N MET A 249 2.39 -14.88 10.69
CA MET A 249 3.20 -14.27 11.74
C MET A 249 2.86 -12.79 11.92
N LEU A 250 2.81 -12.01 10.84
CA LEU A 250 2.40 -10.60 10.88
C LEU A 250 1.04 -10.43 11.58
N ARG A 251 0.06 -11.28 11.22
CA ARG A 251 -1.30 -11.18 11.76
C ARG A 251 -1.42 -11.59 13.23
N THR A 252 -0.64 -12.57 13.67
CA THR A 252 -0.81 -13.18 14.99
C THR A 252 0.22 -12.71 16.03
N GLY A 253 1.35 -12.17 15.58
CA GLY A 253 2.51 -11.93 16.44
C GLY A 253 3.15 -13.22 16.98
N ILE A 254 2.75 -14.40 16.49
CA ILE A 254 3.33 -15.68 16.89
C ILE A 254 4.46 -16.02 15.92
N VAL A 255 5.66 -16.22 16.45
CA VAL A 255 6.80 -16.78 15.71
C VAL A 255 6.89 -18.27 16.01
N PRO A 256 6.69 -19.16 15.02
CA PRO A 256 6.79 -20.60 15.24
C PRO A 256 8.25 -21.00 15.49
N GLY A 257 8.45 -21.95 16.40
CA GLY A 257 9.77 -22.53 16.63
C GLY A 257 10.09 -23.68 15.69
N ASN A 258 11.37 -23.91 15.45
CA ASN A 258 11.86 -25.10 14.76
C ASN A 258 11.93 -26.28 15.75
N ARG A 259 10.83 -27.04 15.86
CA ARG A 259 10.70 -28.16 16.80
C ARG A 259 11.75 -29.26 16.58
N ASN A 260 12.24 -29.40 15.36
CA ASN A 260 13.19 -30.45 14.98
C ASN A 260 14.66 -30.00 15.09
N ALA A 261 14.92 -28.75 15.46
CA ALA A 261 16.27 -28.30 15.80
C ALA A 261 16.69 -28.89 17.16
N ASP A 262 17.10 -30.16 17.13
CA ASP A 262 17.59 -30.90 18.31
C ASP A 262 18.81 -30.22 18.95
N ASN A 263 19.79 -29.83 18.14
CA ASN A 263 20.92 -29.01 18.58
C ASN A 263 21.37 -28.09 17.44
N ILE A 264 21.25 -26.78 17.63
CA ILE A 264 21.72 -25.80 16.64
C ILE A 264 23.21 -26.01 16.38
N GLU A 265 23.61 -26.00 15.11
CA GLU A 265 25.03 -26.12 14.78
C GLU A 265 25.82 -24.95 15.38
N GLN A 266 26.90 -25.28 16.09
CA GLN A 266 27.75 -24.32 16.80
C GLN A 266 28.21 -23.13 15.95
N LYS A 267 28.51 -23.34 14.66
CA LYS A 267 28.89 -22.28 13.73
C LYS A 267 27.76 -21.29 13.44
N LEU A 268 26.51 -21.74 13.54
CA LEU A 268 25.32 -20.91 13.35
C LEU A 268 24.98 -20.18 14.65
N GLU A 269 25.16 -20.82 15.80
CA GLU A 269 24.94 -20.22 17.13
C GLU A 269 25.87 -19.02 17.37
N GLN A 270 27.10 -19.08 16.88
CA GLN A 270 28.07 -17.98 16.96
C GLN A 270 27.71 -16.77 16.09
N ARG A 271 26.62 -16.84 15.31
CA ARG A 271 26.17 -15.73 14.46
C ARG A 271 25.34 -14.76 15.28
N ASN A 272 26.01 -13.69 15.71
CA ASN A 272 25.34 -12.52 16.27
C ASN A 272 24.20 -12.05 15.35
N HIS A 273 23.14 -11.50 15.94
CA HIS A 273 21.89 -11.08 15.28
C HIS A 273 20.93 -12.19 14.84
N LEU A 274 21.24 -13.49 14.97
CA LEU A 274 20.29 -14.57 14.67
C LEU A 274 19.93 -15.33 15.95
N ILE A 275 18.64 -15.53 16.19
CA ILE A 275 18.12 -16.41 17.24
C ILE A 275 17.32 -17.51 16.58
N PHE A 276 17.50 -18.75 17.04
CA PHE A 276 16.84 -19.94 16.51
C PHE A 276 15.87 -20.52 17.56
N PRO A 277 14.60 -20.09 17.61
CA PRO A 277 13.66 -20.58 18.60
C PRO A 277 13.33 -22.06 18.36
N GLY A 278 13.48 -22.91 19.37
CA GLY A 278 13.02 -24.32 19.33
C GLY A 278 11.53 -24.51 19.63
N ARG A 279 10.87 -23.46 20.12
CA ARG A 279 9.43 -23.45 20.48
C ARG A 279 8.75 -22.16 20.01
N PRO A 280 7.42 -22.16 19.85
CA PRO A 280 6.68 -20.95 19.49
C PRO A 280 6.90 -19.82 20.50
N LEU A 281 6.98 -18.58 20.00
CA LEU A 281 7.12 -17.36 20.79
C LEU A 281 5.96 -16.41 20.44
N GLN A 282 5.23 -15.94 21.46
CA GLN A 282 4.29 -14.84 21.30
C GLN A 282 5.05 -13.52 21.47
N THR A 283 5.02 -12.66 20.46
CA THR A 283 5.60 -11.32 20.53
C THR A 283 4.51 -10.27 20.83
N GLN A 284 4.92 -9.03 21.06
CA GLN A 284 4.02 -7.87 21.15
C GLN A 284 3.46 -7.42 19.78
N GLY A 285 3.87 -8.09 18.70
CA GLY A 285 3.57 -7.72 17.33
C GLY A 285 4.79 -7.90 16.43
N ILE A 286 4.56 -7.98 15.12
CA ILE A 286 5.62 -8.05 14.11
C ILE A 286 5.37 -6.93 13.11
N ASN A 287 6.36 -6.06 12.94
CA ASN A 287 6.33 -4.93 12.02
C ASN A 287 6.70 -5.38 10.62
N ALA A 288 7.76 -6.17 10.48
CA ALA A 288 8.21 -6.67 9.20
C ALA A 288 8.80 -8.09 9.28
N THR A 289 8.70 -8.80 8.16
CA THR A 289 9.27 -10.13 7.97
C THR A 289 10.10 -10.15 6.70
N MET A 290 11.23 -10.83 6.75
CA MET A 290 12.07 -11.14 5.60
C MET A 290 11.94 -12.62 5.28
N LEU A 291 11.88 -12.94 4.01
CA LEU A 291 11.89 -14.30 3.46
C LEU A 291 13.03 -14.42 2.48
N THR A 292 13.81 -15.49 2.60
CA THR A 292 14.87 -15.84 1.64
C THR A 292 14.61 -17.20 1.01
N SER A 293 14.98 -17.35 -0.27
CA SER A 293 14.88 -18.59 -1.03
C SER A 293 16.15 -18.80 -1.85
N PHE A 294 16.68 -20.03 -1.86
CA PHE A 294 17.88 -20.38 -2.62
C PHE A 294 17.63 -21.68 -3.39
N GLU A 295 17.68 -21.60 -4.72
CA GLU A 295 17.33 -22.72 -5.58
C GLU A 295 18.49 -23.09 -6.52
N PHE A 296 18.39 -24.28 -7.11
CA PHE A 296 19.35 -24.74 -8.10
C PHE A 296 19.40 -23.79 -9.29
N GLY A 297 20.59 -23.68 -9.89
CA GLY A 297 20.82 -22.73 -10.98
C GLY A 297 21.07 -21.31 -10.49
N ARG A 298 21.54 -21.15 -9.24
CA ARG A 298 21.93 -19.86 -8.66
C ARG A 298 20.79 -18.87 -8.64
N LYS A 299 19.63 -19.29 -8.15
CA LYS A 299 18.48 -18.39 -7.99
C LYS A 299 18.38 -18.03 -6.51
N GLY A 300 18.87 -16.85 -6.16
CA GLY A 300 18.64 -16.25 -4.86
C GLY A 300 17.43 -15.33 -4.92
N GLY A 301 16.49 -15.50 -3.99
CA GLY A 301 15.29 -14.67 -3.87
C GLY A 301 15.16 -14.08 -2.47
N ILE A 302 14.70 -12.84 -2.39
CA ILE A 302 14.32 -12.18 -1.13
C ILE A 302 12.97 -11.49 -1.29
N VAL A 303 12.15 -11.59 -0.25
CA VAL A 303 10.90 -10.83 -0.11
C VAL A 303 10.88 -10.18 1.26
N ILE A 304 10.54 -8.89 1.31
CA ILE A 304 10.26 -8.20 2.57
C ILE A 304 8.80 -7.79 2.58
N MET A 305 8.14 -8.11 3.69
CA MET A 305 6.79 -7.68 3.97
C MET A 305 6.74 -6.80 5.20
N VAL A 306 5.88 -5.79 5.17
CA VAL A 306 5.52 -5.00 6.36
C VAL A 306 4.05 -5.24 6.73
N HIS A 307 3.74 -5.04 8.01
CA HIS A 307 2.41 -5.24 8.55
C HIS A 307 1.39 -4.30 7.88
N SER A 308 0.15 -4.76 7.66
CA SER A 308 -0.89 -3.94 6.98
C SER A 308 -1.30 -2.68 7.77
N LYS A 309 -0.96 -2.60 9.05
CA LYS A 309 -1.16 -1.39 9.89
C LYS A 309 -0.51 -0.14 9.30
N TYR A 310 0.63 -0.29 8.61
CA TYR A 310 1.32 0.83 7.98
C TYR A 310 0.51 1.42 6.81
N LEU A 311 -0.25 0.60 6.08
CA LEU A 311 -1.21 1.07 5.08
C LEU A 311 -2.35 1.85 5.73
N PHE A 312 -2.93 1.30 6.79
CA PHE A 312 -4.07 1.93 7.46
C PHE A 312 -3.69 3.25 8.15
N ALA A 313 -2.44 3.38 8.60
CA ALA A 313 -1.91 4.63 9.12
C ALA A 313 -1.68 5.70 8.03
N ALA A 314 -1.55 5.30 6.75
CA ALA A 314 -1.30 6.21 5.64
C ALA A 314 -2.57 6.79 5.00
N ILE A 315 -3.75 6.31 5.40
CA ILE A 315 -5.05 6.76 4.87
C ILE A 315 -5.83 7.58 5.90
N SER A 316 -6.86 8.29 5.44
CA SER A 316 -7.74 9.03 6.34
C SER A 316 -8.57 8.09 7.21
N LYS A 317 -9.00 8.57 8.38
CA LYS A 317 -9.92 7.85 9.25
C LYS A 317 -11.21 7.47 8.54
N ASP A 318 -11.81 8.39 7.77
CA ASP A 318 -13.07 8.15 7.05
C ASP A 318 -12.90 7.06 5.97
N THR A 319 -11.76 7.06 5.25
CA THR A 319 -11.41 6.00 4.30
C THR A 319 -11.25 4.65 5.01
N PHE A 320 -10.57 4.63 6.17
CA PHE A 320 -10.38 3.41 6.94
C PHE A 320 -11.71 2.86 7.49
N ASP A 321 -12.56 3.71 8.03
CA ASP A 321 -13.86 3.32 8.59
C ASP A 321 -14.79 2.77 7.50
N THR A 322 -14.78 3.40 6.32
CA THR A 322 -15.49 2.90 5.13
C THR A 322 -14.96 1.53 4.70
N TYR A 323 -13.65 1.40 4.54
CA TYR A 323 -12.99 0.12 4.22
C TYR A 323 -13.37 -0.98 5.23
N LYS A 324 -13.26 -0.68 6.52
CA LYS A 324 -13.53 -1.61 7.60
C LYS A 324 -14.96 -2.13 7.56
N SER A 325 -15.93 -1.24 7.35
CA SER A 325 -17.35 -1.60 7.23
C SER A 325 -17.58 -2.61 6.10
N VAL A 326 -17.05 -2.32 4.89
CA VAL A 326 -17.19 -3.18 3.72
C VAL A 326 -16.45 -4.51 3.91
N ALA A 327 -15.23 -4.47 4.44
CA ALA A 327 -14.42 -5.65 4.70
C ALA A 327 -15.06 -6.59 5.72
N ASP A 328 -15.65 -6.06 6.79
CA ASP A 328 -16.36 -6.86 7.79
C ASP A 328 -17.64 -7.49 7.22
N GLN A 329 -18.40 -6.77 6.40
CA GLN A 329 -19.55 -7.33 5.70
C GLN A 329 -19.13 -8.45 4.75
N ARG A 330 -18.08 -8.22 3.96
CA ARG A 330 -17.53 -9.23 3.05
C ARG A 330 -17.06 -10.48 3.81
N ARG A 331 -16.34 -10.31 4.91
CA ARG A 331 -15.85 -11.42 5.75
C ARG A 331 -16.99 -12.28 6.29
N ARG A 332 -18.08 -11.65 6.78
CA ARG A 332 -19.27 -12.39 7.24
C ARG A 332 -19.89 -13.22 6.11
N GLY A 333 -20.09 -12.61 4.93
CA GLY A 333 -20.64 -13.30 3.76
C GLY A 333 -19.73 -14.44 3.26
N ALA A 334 -18.42 -14.18 3.19
CA ALA A 334 -17.42 -15.16 2.76
C ALA A 334 -17.35 -16.37 3.70
N ASN A 335 -17.41 -16.16 5.02
CA ASN A 335 -17.41 -17.26 5.99
C ASN A 335 -18.63 -18.17 5.80
N GLN A 336 -19.82 -17.60 5.65
CA GLN A 336 -21.04 -18.38 5.39
C GLN A 336 -20.95 -19.14 4.06
N ALA A 337 -20.47 -18.48 3.00
CA ALA A 337 -20.28 -19.09 1.69
C ALA A 337 -19.29 -20.25 1.73
N TYR A 338 -18.17 -20.07 2.42
CA TYR A 338 -17.13 -21.09 2.57
C TYR A 338 -17.63 -22.29 3.37
N ILE A 339 -18.25 -22.08 4.52
CA ILE A 339 -18.81 -23.17 5.34
C ILE A 339 -19.83 -23.97 4.53
N ARG A 340 -20.76 -23.29 3.86
CA ARG A 340 -21.75 -23.95 3.00
C ARG A 340 -21.09 -24.74 1.87
N ALA A 341 -20.13 -24.14 1.18
CA ALA A 341 -19.42 -24.80 0.10
C ALA A 341 -18.60 -26.01 0.58
N MET A 342 -18.03 -25.97 1.78
CA MET A 342 -17.34 -27.11 2.40
C MET A 342 -18.31 -28.25 2.71
N LEU A 343 -19.46 -27.95 3.34
CA LEU A 343 -20.49 -28.95 3.67
C LEU A 343 -21.10 -29.58 2.43
N GLU A 344 -21.20 -28.82 1.35
CA GLU A 344 -21.75 -29.28 0.07
C GLU A 344 -20.67 -29.86 -0.87
N SER A 345 -19.41 -29.94 -0.46
CA SER A 345 -18.26 -30.35 -1.30
C SER A 345 -18.16 -29.58 -2.63
N ARG A 346 -18.46 -28.26 -2.59
CA ARG A 346 -18.53 -27.35 -3.75
C ARG A 346 -17.69 -26.07 -3.57
N VAL A 347 -16.53 -26.19 -2.93
CA VAL A 347 -15.56 -25.08 -2.75
C VAL A 347 -15.04 -24.60 -4.11
N VAL A 348 -14.76 -25.54 -5.02
CA VAL A 348 -14.40 -25.25 -6.41
C VAL A 348 -15.66 -25.41 -7.27
N ARG A 349 -15.97 -24.39 -8.07
CA ARG A 349 -17.06 -24.43 -9.06
C ARG A 349 -16.51 -23.92 -10.39
N VAL A 350 -16.33 -24.85 -11.32
CA VAL A 350 -15.85 -24.53 -12.67
C VAL A 350 -16.90 -23.70 -13.39
N LYS A 351 -16.48 -22.61 -14.05
CA LYS A 351 -17.36 -21.74 -14.83
C LYS A 351 -17.48 -22.29 -16.25
N GLU A 352 -18.70 -22.40 -16.76
CA GLU A 352 -18.97 -22.94 -18.11
C GLU A 352 -18.93 -21.86 -19.21
N LYS A 353 -19.09 -20.59 -18.84
CA LYS A 353 -19.19 -19.46 -19.78
C LYS A 353 -18.37 -18.28 -19.28
N SER A 354 -17.90 -17.46 -20.23
CA SER A 354 -17.31 -16.15 -19.98
C SER A 354 -18.30 -15.20 -19.32
N SER A 355 -17.80 -14.09 -18.78
CA SER A 355 -18.65 -13.05 -18.18
C SER A 355 -19.33 -12.15 -19.21
N TRP A 356 -19.04 -12.32 -20.50
CA TRP A 356 -19.64 -11.58 -21.62
C TRP A 356 -20.19 -12.55 -22.67
N ALA A 357 -21.13 -12.06 -23.49
CA ALA A 357 -21.60 -12.80 -24.66
C ALA A 357 -20.54 -12.78 -25.77
N GLU A 358 -20.50 -13.82 -26.60
CA GLU A 358 -19.56 -13.94 -27.72
C GLU A 358 -19.63 -12.75 -28.69
N THR A 359 -20.84 -12.18 -28.87
CA THR A 359 -21.06 -10.98 -29.68
C THR A 359 -20.41 -9.70 -29.13
N GLU A 360 -20.13 -9.66 -27.82
CA GLU A 360 -19.53 -8.49 -27.15
C GLU A 360 -18.02 -8.62 -26.95
N GLU A 361 -17.42 -9.78 -27.24
CA GLU A 361 -16.03 -10.09 -26.90
C GLU A 361 -15.04 -9.04 -27.41
N LYS A 362 -15.16 -8.62 -28.67
CA LYS A 362 -14.28 -7.60 -29.26
C LYS A 362 -14.42 -6.26 -28.56
N ARG A 363 -15.64 -5.88 -28.14
CA ARG A 363 -15.88 -4.64 -27.40
C ARG A 363 -15.21 -4.73 -26.02
N VAL A 364 -15.37 -5.84 -25.31
CA VAL A 364 -14.76 -6.07 -24.00
C VAL A 364 -13.23 -5.99 -24.07
N PHE A 365 -12.61 -6.59 -25.09
CA PHE A 365 -11.15 -6.59 -25.22
C PHE A 365 -10.57 -5.24 -25.65
N LEU A 366 -11.31 -4.46 -26.45
CA LEU A 366 -10.83 -3.19 -26.99
C LEU A 366 -11.15 -1.98 -26.10
N ASP A 367 -12.10 -2.11 -25.17
CA ASP A 367 -12.51 -1.03 -24.28
C ASP A 367 -11.93 -1.19 -22.86
N PRO A 368 -10.87 -0.44 -22.49
CA PRO A 368 -10.28 -0.51 -21.15
C PRO A 368 -11.21 0.02 -20.04
N SER A 369 -12.26 0.75 -20.42
CA SER A 369 -13.28 1.26 -19.49
C SER A 369 -14.42 0.27 -19.24
N TYR A 370 -14.53 -0.80 -20.06
CA TYR A 370 -15.58 -1.80 -19.89
C TYR A 370 -15.56 -2.39 -18.48
N ARG A 371 -16.72 -2.37 -17.81
CA ARG A 371 -16.95 -3.03 -16.53
C ARG A 371 -18.23 -3.84 -16.62
N HIS A 372 -18.26 -4.97 -15.94
CA HIS A 372 -19.41 -5.85 -15.92
C HIS A 372 -20.40 -5.41 -14.82
N GLY A 373 -21.64 -5.10 -15.19
CA GLY A 373 -22.73 -4.80 -14.25
C GLY A 373 -23.25 -6.05 -13.54
N VAL A 374 -23.85 -5.88 -12.36
CA VAL A 374 -24.50 -6.99 -11.62
C VAL A 374 -25.97 -7.08 -12.03
N ALA A 375 -26.31 -8.02 -12.91
CA ALA A 375 -27.70 -8.23 -13.32
C ALA A 375 -28.47 -9.10 -12.33
N SER A 376 -28.88 -8.50 -11.22
CA SER A 376 -29.69 -9.08 -10.15
C SER A 376 -29.09 -10.31 -9.44
N VAL A 377 -29.06 -10.26 -8.11
CA VAL A 377 -28.72 -11.42 -7.27
C VAL A 377 -29.97 -12.30 -7.18
N ASP A 378 -29.93 -13.51 -7.74
CA ASP A 378 -31.02 -14.47 -7.55
C ASP A 378 -31.15 -14.80 -6.06
N ARG A 379 -32.25 -14.36 -5.44
CA ARG A 379 -32.50 -14.54 -4.00
C ARG A 379 -32.63 -16.01 -3.59
N LYS A 380 -32.85 -16.94 -4.53
CA LYS A 380 -32.91 -18.39 -4.24
C LYS A 380 -31.55 -19.07 -4.28
N SER A 381 -30.55 -18.44 -4.89
CA SER A 381 -29.17 -18.92 -4.91
C SER A 381 -28.23 -17.70 -4.87
N PRO A 382 -27.82 -17.22 -3.67
CA PRO A 382 -27.03 -16.00 -3.51
C PRO A 382 -25.61 -16.07 -4.09
N TYR A 383 -25.26 -17.17 -4.78
CA TYR A 383 -23.97 -17.41 -5.44
C TYR A 383 -24.06 -17.54 -6.96
N THR A 384 -25.28 -17.48 -7.53
CA THR A 384 -25.50 -17.33 -8.97
C THR A 384 -25.87 -15.89 -9.23
N VAL A 385 -24.89 -15.12 -9.70
CA VAL A 385 -25.16 -13.87 -10.40
C VAL A 385 -25.65 -14.28 -11.78
N SER A 386 -26.93 -14.03 -12.06
CA SER A 386 -27.42 -14.03 -13.44
C SER A 386 -26.76 -12.88 -14.18
N ILE A 387 -26.34 -13.15 -15.41
CA ILE A 387 -25.52 -12.26 -16.22
C ILE A 387 -26.46 -11.64 -17.26
N ALA A 388 -26.61 -10.32 -17.24
CA ALA A 388 -27.25 -9.58 -18.32
C ALA A 388 -26.22 -8.62 -18.92
N PRO A 389 -26.21 -8.44 -20.25
CA PRO A 389 -25.48 -7.35 -20.87
C PRO A 389 -26.04 -6.04 -20.33
N ASP A 390 -25.16 -5.15 -19.89
CA ASP A 390 -25.59 -3.82 -19.50
C ASP A 390 -26.05 -3.10 -20.78
N SER A 391 -27.34 -2.76 -20.83
CA SER A 391 -27.84 -1.78 -21.79
C SER A 391 -27.07 -0.49 -21.54
N ASP A 392 -26.59 0.14 -22.61
CA ASP A 392 -25.90 1.43 -22.67
C ASP A 392 -26.47 2.44 -21.66
N THR A 393 -25.97 2.38 -20.43
CA THR A 393 -26.35 3.26 -19.34
C THR A 393 -25.06 3.93 -18.88
N ARG A 394 -24.80 5.07 -19.52
CA ARG A 394 -24.50 6.27 -18.75
C ARG A 394 -25.63 6.44 -17.73
N HIS A 395 -25.61 5.67 -16.65
CA HIS A 395 -26.51 5.91 -15.54
C HIS A 395 -26.03 7.21 -14.89
N PRO A 396 -26.86 8.26 -14.84
CA PRO A 396 -26.56 9.42 -14.03
C PRO A 396 -26.55 8.93 -12.59
N ASP A 397 -25.36 8.93 -11.98
CA ASP A 397 -25.21 8.56 -10.59
C ASP A 397 -26.11 9.45 -9.73
N LYS A 398 -26.71 8.85 -8.70
CA LYS A 398 -27.40 9.62 -7.65
C LYS A 398 -26.35 10.50 -6.97
N GLN A 399 -26.34 11.79 -7.32
CA GLN A 399 -25.40 12.79 -6.81
C GLN A 399 -23.92 12.34 -6.91
N SER A 400 -23.45 12.04 -8.13
CA SER A 400 -22.01 11.99 -8.38
C SER A 400 -21.37 13.34 -8.03
N PRO A 401 -20.14 13.37 -7.46
CA PRO A 401 -19.36 14.59 -7.44
C PRO A 401 -19.28 15.14 -8.86
N THR A 402 -19.54 16.44 -9.03
CA THR A 402 -19.47 17.13 -10.32
C THR A 402 -18.12 16.80 -10.98
N SER A 403 -18.13 16.32 -12.22
CA SER A 403 -16.88 16.06 -12.94
C SER A 403 -16.11 17.38 -13.10
N ILE A 404 -14.76 17.38 -13.13
CA ILE A 404 -14.06 18.67 -13.32
C ILE A 404 -14.32 19.26 -14.70
N ASP A 405 -14.78 18.49 -15.70
CA ASP A 405 -15.24 19.09 -16.96
C ASP A 405 -16.49 19.97 -16.74
N GLU A 406 -17.40 19.55 -15.86
CA GLU A 406 -18.52 20.39 -15.38
C GLU A 406 -18.02 21.53 -14.49
N LEU A 407 -17.01 21.30 -13.66
CA LEU A 407 -16.37 22.32 -12.84
C LEU A 407 -15.65 23.38 -13.67
N GLU A 408 -14.91 22.98 -14.70
CA GLU A 408 -14.12 23.82 -15.61
C GLU A 408 -15.02 24.57 -16.58
N SER A 409 -16.09 23.94 -17.07
CA SER A 409 -17.12 24.64 -17.83
C SER A 409 -17.83 25.66 -16.96
N THR A 410 -18.12 25.33 -15.69
CA THR A 410 -18.66 26.28 -14.70
C THR A 410 -17.65 27.40 -14.41
N ILE A 411 -16.38 27.09 -14.16
CA ILE A 411 -15.29 28.06 -13.96
C ILE A 411 -15.15 28.96 -15.19
N LYS A 412 -15.17 28.42 -16.41
CA LYS A 412 -15.12 29.19 -17.66
C LYS A 412 -16.37 30.05 -17.85
N LEU A 413 -17.57 29.54 -17.56
CA LEU A 413 -18.80 30.31 -17.65
C LEU A 413 -18.80 31.45 -16.63
N MET A 414 -18.42 31.16 -15.39
CA MET A 414 -18.40 32.12 -14.29
C MET A 414 -17.29 33.16 -14.46
N SER A 415 -16.09 32.76 -14.90
CA SER A 415 -15.01 33.70 -15.23
C SER A 415 -15.37 34.57 -16.43
N LYS A 416 -16.03 34.03 -17.45
CA LYS A 416 -16.52 34.81 -18.61
C LYS A 416 -17.66 35.75 -18.22
N ALA A 417 -18.59 35.32 -17.36
CA ALA A 417 -19.65 36.17 -16.81
C ALA A 417 -19.09 37.27 -15.91
N ALA A 418 -18.12 36.94 -15.05
CA ALA A 418 -17.43 37.91 -14.20
C ALA A 418 -16.60 38.91 -15.03
N MET A 419 -15.94 38.46 -16.11
CA MET A 419 -15.24 39.32 -17.07
C MET A 419 -16.19 40.20 -17.88
N GLN A 420 -17.41 39.75 -18.16
CA GLN A 420 -18.44 40.54 -18.85
C GLN A 420 -19.09 41.59 -17.92
N SER A 421 -19.05 41.36 -16.59
CA SER A 421 -19.49 42.31 -15.55
C SER A 421 -18.35 43.25 -15.07
N ALA A 422 -17.16 43.17 -15.70
CA ALA A 422 -15.90 43.72 -15.20
C ALA A 422 -15.68 45.23 -15.41
N ASN A 423 -16.73 46.04 -15.38
CA ASN A 423 -16.50 47.48 -15.23
C ASN A 423 -16.21 47.88 -13.76
N ASN A 424 -16.48 47.03 -12.76
CA ASN A 424 -16.22 47.34 -11.33
C ASN A 424 -15.97 46.13 -10.38
N ALA A 425 -15.61 44.94 -10.89
CA ALA A 425 -15.45 43.73 -10.08
C ALA A 425 -13.99 43.22 -10.00
N THR A 426 -13.60 42.67 -8.84
CA THR A 426 -12.32 41.96 -8.66
C THR A 426 -12.55 40.46 -8.48
N ILE A 427 -11.69 39.62 -9.05
CA ILE A 427 -11.86 38.16 -9.10
C ILE A 427 -10.75 37.49 -8.30
N GLY A 428 -11.11 36.45 -7.54
CA GLY A 428 -10.20 35.57 -6.83
C GLY A 428 -10.55 34.13 -7.15
N ILE A 429 -9.54 33.34 -7.52
CA ILE A 429 -9.68 31.91 -7.82
C ILE A 429 -8.69 31.16 -6.95
N ASP A 430 -9.13 30.07 -6.33
CA ASP A 430 -8.29 29.21 -5.54
C ASP A 430 -8.63 27.73 -5.72
N VAL A 431 -7.60 26.90 -5.64
CA VAL A 431 -7.66 25.45 -5.91
C VAL A 431 -6.84 24.74 -4.85
N GLU A 432 -7.46 23.79 -4.17
CA GLU A 432 -6.88 23.06 -3.04
C GLU A 432 -6.97 21.56 -3.25
N ASP A 433 -5.85 20.86 -3.10
CA ASP A 433 -5.82 19.40 -3.10
C ASP A 433 -6.36 18.89 -1.76
N LEU A 434 -7.30 17.94 -1.77
CA LEU A 434 -7.88 17.40 -0.55
C LEU A 434 -6.79 16.82 0.39
N SER A 435 -5.69 16.30 -0.15
CA SER A 435 -4.56 15.75 0.62
C SER A 435 -3.72 16.80 1.36
N SER A 436 -3.89 18.09 1.06
CA SER A 436 -3.26 19.20 1.79
C SER A 436 -3.96 19.47 3.14
N ILE A 437 -5.24 19.10 3.25
CA ILE A 437 -6.07 19.35 4.44
C ILE A 437 -5.89 18.23 5.47
N ASN A 438 -5.13 18.53 6.52
CA ASN A 438 -4.95 17.65 7.67
C ASN A 438 -6.03 17.89 8.74
N LEU A 439 -7.05 17.03 8.75
CA LEU A 439 -8.17 17.08 9.71
C LEU A 439 -7.78 16.72 11.16
N ASP A 440 -6.62 16.10 11.38
CA ASP A 440 -6.14 15.79 12.72
C ASP A 440 -5.43 16.99 13.37
N ASN A 441 -5.08 18.02 12.59
CA ASN A 441 -4.47 19.24 13.08
C ASN A 441 -5.52 20.21 13.64
N GLN A 442 -5.90 20.01 14.92
CA GLN A 442 -6.87 20.87 15.61
C GLN A 442 -6.47 22.34 15.62
N VAL A 443 -5.17 22.64 15.72
CA VAL A 443 -4.66 24.03 15.70
C VAL A 443 -4.97 24.71 14.36
N PHE A 444 -4.79 24.01 13.23
CA PHE A 444 -5.17 24.53 11.91
C PHE A 444 -6.69 24.74 11.82
N LEU A 445 -7.49 23.78 12.29
CA LEU A 445 -8.95 23.86 12.22
C LEU A 445 -9.49 25.02 13.07
N GLU A 446 -9.05 25.15 14.32
CA GLU A 446 -9.50 26.17 15.26
C GLU A 446 -9.04 27.58 14.89
N ARG A 447 -7.85 27.71 14.29
CA ARG A 447 -7.32 29.02 13.88
C ARG A 447 -7.93 29.55 12.60
N ASN A 448 -8.52 28.71 11.76
CA ASN A 448 -8.93 29.10 10.41
C ASN A 448 -10.42 28.94 10.12
N PHE A 449 -11.13 28.09 10.88
CA PHE A 449 -12.55 27.83 10.68
C PHE A 449 -13.36 28.18 11.92
N THR A 450 -14.47 28.86 11.71
CA THR A 450 -15.43 29.17 12.77
C THR A 450 -16.10 27.90 13.29
N VAL A 451 -16.76 28.00 14.45
CA VAL A 451 -17.56 26.89 15.01
C VAL A 451 -18.67 26.46 14.04
N ALA A 452 -19.31 27.41 13.35
CA ALA A 452 -20.37 27.13 12.39
C ALA A 452 -19.85 26.38 11.16
N GLU A 453 -18.70 26.79 10.61
CA GLU A 453 -18.06 26.10 9.49
C GLU A 453 -17.65 24.67 9.87
N ARG A 454 -17.01 24.49 11.01
CA ARG A 454 -16.61 23.15 11.49
C ARG A 454 -17.83 22.25 11.68
N ALA A 455 -18.89 22.76 12.32
CA ALA A 455 -20.12 22.00 12.51
C ALA A 455 -20.79 21.58 11.18
N TYR A 456 -20.65 22.37 10.11
CA TYR A 456 -21.12 22.00 8.77
C TYR A 456 -20.23 20.92 8.14
N CYS A 457 -18.91 21.15 8.12
CA CYS A 457 -17.96 20.23 7.50
C CYS A 457 -17.95 18.86 8.19
N ASP A 458 -18.04 18.82 9.52
CA ASP A 458 -18.07 17.58 10.30
C ASP A 458 -19.31 16.72 10.08
N ARG A 459 -20.42 17.31 9.61
CA ARG A 459 -21.66 16.59 9.26
C ARG A 459 -21.74 16.22 7.78
N SER A 460 -20.79 16.68 6.96
CA SER A 460 -20.77 16.40 5.52
C SER A 460 -20.37 14.94 5.24
N ALA A 461 -20.85 14.39 4.12
CA ALA A 461 -20.54 13.01 3.73
C ALA A 461 -19.03 12.79 3.49
N ASP A 462 -18.36 13.76 2.87
CA ASP A 462 -16.90 13.84 2.80
C ASP A 462 -16.43 15.07 3.57
N ARG A 463 -15.95 14.84 4.79
CA ARG A 463 -15.47 15.90 5.68
C ARG A 463 -14.28 16.63 5.07
N ARG A 464 -13.33 15.89 4.49
CA ARG A 464 -12.09 16.45 3.94
C ARG A 464 -12.39 17.32 2.73
N ALA A 465 -13.23 16.85 1.82
CA ALA A 465 -13.69 17.64 0.67
C ALA A 465 -14.41 18.92 1.10
N SER A 466 -15.27 18.82 2.12
CA SER A 466 -16.01 19.96 2.68
C SER A 466 -15.06 21.02 3.28
N TYR A 467 -14.08 20.60 4.09
CA TYR A 467 -13.06 21.50 4.62
C TYR A 467 -12.17 22.11 3.52
N ALA A 468 -11.75 21.33 2.54
CA ALA A 468 -10.97 21.81 1.40
C ALA A 468 -11.75 22.87 0.59
N GLY A 469 -13.04 22.64 0.35
CA GLY A 469 -13.92 23.60 -0.31
C GLY A 469 -14.04 24.93 0.46
N LYS A 470 -14.23 24.86 1.78
CA LYS A 470 -14.27 26.06 2.64
C LYS A 470 -12.92 26.78 2.69
N TRP A 471 -11.82 26.05 2.67
CA TRP A 471 -10.48 26.64 2.64
C TRP A 471 -10.22 27.38 1.32
N ALA A 472 -10.46 26.72 0.18
CA ALA A 472 -10.36 27.35 -1.13
C ALA A 472 -11.25 28.60 -1.24
N ALA A 473 -12.46 28.54 -0.67
CA ALA A 473 -13.37 29.67 -0.62
C ALA A 473 -12.79 30.88 0.12
N LYS A 474 -12.18 30.66 1.30
CA LYS A 474 -11.53 31.72 2.08
C LYS A 474 -10.37 32.35 1.33
N GLU A 475 -9.53 31.53 0.70
CA GLU A 475 -8.39 31.99 -0.11
C GLU A 475 -8.85 32.79 -1.35
N ALA A 476 -9.92 32.33 -2.03
CA ALA A 476 -10.50 33.05 -3.16
C ALA A 476 -11.00 34.45 -2.75
N VAL A 477 -11.73 34.55 -1.62
CA VAL A 477 -12.20 35.85 -1.07
C VAL A 477 -11.02 36.74 -0.67
N PHE A 478 -9.99 36.18 -0.05
CA PHE A 478 -8.80 36.93 0.33
C PHE A 478 -8.08 37.52 -0.90
N LYS A 479 -7.98 36.75 -1.99
CA LYS A 479 -7.42 37.23 -3.27
C LYS A 479 -8.24 38.36 -3.89
N CYS A 480 -9.58 38.34 -3.76
CA CYS A 480 -10.44 39.45 -4.20
C CYS A 480 -10.12 40.76 -3.47
N LEU A 481 -9.82 40.70 -2.17
CA LEU A 481 -9.54 41.89 -1.36
C LEU A 481 -8.24 42.61 -1.78
N GLN A 482 -7.33 41.93 -2.50
CA GLN A 482 -6.05 42.49 -2.96
C GLN A 482 -5.25 43.18 -1.85
N VAL A 483 -5.33 42.66 -0.63
CA VAL A 483 -4.58 43.17 0.51
C VAL A 483 -3.24 42.45 0.65
N PRO A 484 -2.18 43.14 1.09
CA PRO A 484 -0.90 42.49 1.34
C PRO A 484 -1.06 41.33 2.33
N SER A 485 -0.44 40.19 2.02
CA SER A 485 -0.41 39.06 2.95
C SER A 485 0.28 39.45 4.25
N ARG A 486 -0.30 39.02 5.38
CA ARG A 486 0.31 39.18 6.71
C ARG A 486 1.25 38.01 7.07
N GLY A 487 1.70 37.27 6.06
CA GLY A 487 2.50 36.06 6.18
C GLY A 487 1.66 34.79 6.11
N ALA A 488 2.32 33.67 5.80
CA ALA A 488 1.68 32.36 5.58
C ALA A 488 0.97 31.76 6.82
N GLY A 489 1.17 32.33 8.01
CA GLY A 489 0.55 31.88 9.27
C GLY A 489 -0.61 32.76 9.76
N ALA A 490 -1.03 33.75 8.96
CA ALA A 490 -2.16 34.61 9.31
C ALA A 490 -3.46 33.80 9.35
N SER A 491 -4.28 34.06 10.37
CA SER A 491 -5.58 33.38 10.52
C SER A 491 -6.56 33.85 9.44
N MET A 492 -7.28 32.89 8.85
CA MET A 492 -8.36 33.13 7.90
C MET A 492 -9.76 33.08 8.55
N ILE A 493 -9.84 33.04 9.89
CA ILE A 493 -11.11 32.92 10.61
C ILE A 493 -12.01 34.16 10.46
N GLU A 494 -11.41 35.31 10.13
CA GLU A 494 -12.11 36.57 9.88
C GLU A 494 -12.94 36.56 8.58
N ILE A 495 -12.67 35.61 7.68
CA ILE A 495 -13.47 35.36 6.47
C ILE A 495 -14.27 34.08 6.73
N GLU A 496 -15.56 34.21 6.99
CA GLU A 496 -16.47 33.10 7.30
C GLU A 496 -17.32 32.75 6.07
N ILE A 497 -17.37 31.47 5.70
CA ILE A 497 -18.13 30.96 4.56
C ILE A 497 -19.29 30.12 5.10
N LEU A 498 -20.50 30.65 5.06
CA LEU A 498 -21.72 29.97 5.48
C LEU A 498 -22.44 29.39 4.26
N ASN A 499 -23.36 28.45 4.49
CA ASN A 499 -24.31 28.01 3.46
C ASN A 499 -25.69 28.55 3.85
N CYS A 500 -26.35 29.23 2.92
CA CYS A 500 -27.73 29.67 3.08
C CYS A 500 -28.70 28.49 2.92
N ASP A 501 -29.95 28.68 3.36
CA ASP A 501 -31.01 27.66 3.28
C ASP A 501 -31.34 27.24 1.84
N ASP A 502 -31.03 28.10 0.86
CA ASP A 502 -31.16 27.83 -0.58
C ASP A 502 -29.95 27.10 -1.19
N GLY A 503 -28.95 26.75 -0.37
CA GLY A 503 -27.77 25.98 -0.75
C GLY A 503 -26.60 26.82 -1.30
N HIS A 504 -26.78 28.12 -1.51
CA HIS A 504 -25.69 28.98 -1.98
C HIS A 504 -24.76 29.40 -0.83
N PRO A 505 -23.43 29.44 -1.07
CA PRO A 505 -22.49 29.91 -0.06
C PRO A 505 -22.53 31.43 0.11
N GLU A 506 -22.53 31.90 1.36
CA GLU A 506 -22.50 33.32 1.75
C GLU A 506 -21.18 33.66 2.46
N VAL A 507 -20.58 34.80 2.11
CA VAL A 507 -19.35 35.30 2.73
C VAL A 507 -19.69 36.32 3.81
N LYS A 508 -19.24 36.08 5.05
CA LYS A 508 -19.27 37.05 6.15
C LYS A 508 -17.86 37.42 6.54
N THR A 509 -17.54 38.70 6.51
CA THR A 509 -16.24 39.21 6.99
C THR A 509 -16.40 39.76 8.39
N ARG A 510 -15.34 39.62 9.21
CA ARG A 510 -15.25 40.19 10.56
C ARG A 510 -13.91 40.88 10.75
N GLY A 511 -13.82 41.76 11.73
CA GLY A 511 -12.55 42.39 12.14
C GLY A 511 -11.82 43.05 10.97
N LYS A 512 -10.57 42.66 10.76
CA LYS A 512 -9.73 43.31 9.76
C LYS A 512 -10.09 42.92 8.32
N ALA A 513 -10.76 41.79 8.10
CA ALA A 513 -11.34 41.47 6.80
C ALA A 513 -12.45 42.46 6.42
N THR A 514 -13.25 42.90 7.40
CA THR A 514 -14.26 43.95 7.20
C THR A 514 -13.62 45.30 6.94
N GLU A 515 -12.56 45.67 7.68
CA GLU A 515 -11.80 46.90 7.42
C GLU A 515 -11.23 46.93 5.99
N ALA A 516 -10.69 45.80 5.51
CA ALA A 516 -10.19 45.67 4.14
C ALA A 516 -11.31 45.81 3.08
N MET A 517 -12.48 45.24 3.36
CA MET A 517 -13.67 45.34 2.52
C MET A 517 -14.13 46.81 2.38
N THR A 518 -14.20 47.55 3.49
CA THR A 518 -14.55 48.97 3.50
C THR A 518 -13.51 49.83 2.80
N ALA A 519 -12.21 49.60 3.06
CA ALA A 519 -11.12 50.37 2.43
C ALA A 519 -11.06 50.20 0.90
N ARG A 520 -11.60 49.10 0.37
CA ARG A 520 -11.66 48.80 -1.07
C ARG A 520 -13.03 49.08 -1.69
N SER A 521 -13.95 49.67 -0.92
CA SER A 521 -15.34 49.95 -1.32
C SER A 521 -16.05 48.71 -1.87
N VAL A 522 -15.80 47.52 -1.30
CA VAL A 522 -16.47 46.29 -1.71
C VAL A 522 -17.83 46.21 -1.03
N SER A 523 -18.91 46.13 -1.81
CA SER A 523 -20.28 46.02 -1.30
C SER A 523 -20.70 44.57 -1.03
N ARG A 524 -20.28 43.65 -1.89
CA ARG A 524 -20.73 42.26 -1.87
C ARG A 524 -19.68 41.33 -2.47
N PHE A 525 -19.62 40.11 -1.92
CA PHE A 525 -18.98 38.97 -2.56
C PHE A 525 -20.03 38.02 -3.15
N GLU A 526 -19.75 37.49 -4.33
CA GLU A 526 -20.39 36.26 -4.81
C GLU A 526 -19.33 35.16 -4.82
N ILE A 527 -19.70 33.98 -4.36
CA ILE A 527 -18.77 32.86 -4.27
C ILE A 527 -19.41 31.59 -4.77
N SER A 528 -18.62 30.74 -5.40
CA SER A 528 -19.01 29.39 -5.77
C SER A 528 -17.89 28.44 -5.45
N VAL A 529 -18.28 27.29 -4.91
CA VAL A 529 -17.38 26.26 -4.41
C VAL A 529 -17.86 24.95 -5.01
N ALA A 530 -16.93 24.17 -5.54
CA ALA A 530 -17.21 22.79 -5.87
C ALA A 530 -15.94 21.96 -5.73
N HIS A 531 -16.13 20.65 -5.59
CA HIS A 531 -15.05 19.73 -5.28
C HIS A 531 -15.28 18.40 -6.01
N THR A 532 -14.18 17.68 -6.20
CA THR A 532 -14.15 16.30 -6.70
C THR A 532 -13.53 15.39 -5.66
N GLU A 533 -13.23 14.15 -6.02
CA GLU A 533 -12.56 13.19 -5.14
C GLU A 533 -11.14 13.62 -4.74
N THR A 534 -10.51 14.54 -5.49
CA THR A 534 -9.10 14.92 -5.28
C THR A 534 -8.89 16.41 -5.08
N THR A 535 -9.76 17.27 -5.62
CA THR A 535 -9.52 18.72 -5.66
C THR A 535 -10.77 19.50 -5.25
N ALA A 536 -10.60 20.59 -4.52
CA ALA A 536 -11.61 21.61 -4.29
C ALA A 536 -11.24 22.90 -5.03
N VAL A 537 -12.23 23.58 -5.61
CA VAL A 537 -12.05 24.86 -6.30
C VAL A 537 -13.08 25.86 -5.78
N ALA A 538 -12.64 27.10 -5.60
CA ALA A 538 -13.53 28.21 -5.34
C ALA A 538 -13.23 29.40 -6.26
N ILE A 539 -14.29 30.08 -6.67
CA ILE A 539 -14.23 31.38 -7.34
C ILE A 539 -15.01 32.36 -6.49
N ALA A 540 -14.38 33.49 -6.19
CA ALA A 540 -15.02 34.64 -5.58
C ALA A 540 -14.96 35.84 -6.56
N THR A 541 -16.03 36.62 -6.58
CA THR A 541 -16.08 37.94 -7.20
C THR A 541 -16.46 38.96 -6.15
N ALA A 542 -15.85 40.14 -6.21
CA ALA A 542 -16.14 41.24 -5.30
C ALA A 542 -16.55 42.46 -6.09
N THR A 543 -17.78 42.94 -5.85
CA THR A 543 -18.38 44.08 -6.53
C THR A 543 -18.09 45.36 -5.75
N LYS A 544 -17.59 46.40 -6.43
CA LYS A 544 -17.35 47.70 -5.80
C LYS A 544 -18.59 48.60 -5.81
N CYS A 545 -18.76 49.40 -4.75
CA CYS A 545 -19.71 50.50 -4.66
C CYS A 545 -19.44 51.60 -5.70
#